data_AF-A0A950VJ35-F1
#
_entry.id   AF-A0A950VJ35-F1
#
_cell.length_a   1.000
_cell.length_b   1.000
_cell.length_c   1.000
_cell.angle_alpha   90.00
_cell.angle_beta   90.00
_cell.angle_gamma   90.00
#
_symmetry.space_group_name_H-M   'P 1'
#
loop_
_entity.id
_entity.type
_entity.pdbx_description
1 polymer ?
#
loop_
_entity_poly.entity_id
_entity_poly.type
_entity_poly.pdbx_seq_one_letter_code
_entity_poly.pdbx_strand_id
1 'polypeptide(L)'
;MLAGGALANGVLALLALLLWGLWPQAEGVWWMAAGLNGLLCFVNLVPFASRIGKFTLRSDGAQILRLLRRDSLGLPAPLQIRITQELGGLWEAIGDTVALGAFLRMGALAWMEIGVIDQAEELCAQAEALPNSQPADRALRDLVRGLIASEAGKLETSAQALKEAE
;
A
#
# COMPACT_ATOMS: atom_id res chain seq x y z
N MET A 1 8.28 2.15 -10.10
CA MET A 1 9.44 3.05 -9.94
C MET A 1 9.09 4.03 -8.85
N LEU A 2 9.66 3.85 -7.65
CA LEU A 2 9.36 4.70 -6.50
C LEU A 2 10.19 5.99 -6.65
N ALA A 3 9.60 7.14 -6.34
CA ALA A 3 10.27 8.45 -6.38
C ALA A 3 10.75 8.94 -7.76
N GLY A 4 10.30 8.33 -8.86
CA GLY A 4 10.76 8.68 -10.20
C GLY A 4 10.46 10.13 -10.59
N GLY A 5 9.30 10.65 -10.18
CA GLY A 5 8.88 12.02 -10.50
C GLY A 5 9.66 13.06 -9.70
N ALA A 6 9.80 12.86 -8.39
CA ALA A 6 10.58 13.75 -7.54
C ALA A 6 12.06 13.81 -7.98
N LEU A 7 12.69 12.66 -8.23
CA LEU A 7 14.07 12.60 -8.72
C LEU A 7 14.25 13.27 -10.09
N ALA A 8 13.37 12.94 -11.05
CA ALA A 8 13.47 13.52 -12.40
C ALA A 8 13.36 15.05 -12.35
N ASN A 9 12.37 15.59 -11.63
CA ASN A 9 12.19 17.03 -11.49
C ASN A 9 13.37 17.68 -10.74
N GLY A 10 13.88 17.04 -9.69
CA GLY A 10 15.08 17.52 -8.97
C GLY A 10 16.30 17.61 -9.89
N VAL A 11 16.56 16.59 -10.70
CA VAL A 11 17.67 16.56 -11.66
C VAL A 11 17.49 17.65 -12.72
N LEU A 12 16.29 17.81 -13.27
CA LEU A 12 16.00 18.85 -14.27
C LEU A 12 16.20 20.26 -13.70
N ALA A 13 15.80 20.49 -12.45
CA ALA A 13 16.03 21.78 -11.78
C ALA A 13 17.52 22.09 -11.63
N LEU A 14 18.32 21.10 -11.22
CA LEU A 14 19.78 21.25 -11.09
C LEU A 14 20.45 21.48 -12.44
N LEU A 15 20.03 20.77 -13.49
CA LEU A 15 20.54 20.96 -14.85
C LEU A 15 20.21 22.35 -15.39
N ALA A 16 19.01 22.87 -15.11
CA ALA A 16 18.64 24.23 -15.51
C ALA A 16 19.54 25.29 -14.83
N LEU A 17 19.82 25.13 -13.54
CA LEU A 17 20.75 26.01 -12.80
C LEU A 17 22.19 25.92 -13.34
N LEU A 18 22.64 24.72 -13.72
CA LEU A 18 23.95 24.53 -14.33
C LEU A 18 24.04 25.18 -15.71
N LEU A 19 23.01 25.02 -16.55
CA LEU A 19 22.94 25.65 -17.87
C LEU A 19 22.87 27.18 -17.79
N TRP A 20 22.24 27.74 -16.74
CA TRP A 20 22.27 29.17 -16.48
C TRP A 20 23.69 29.70 -16.29
N GLY A 21 24.53 28.99 -15.53
CA GLY A 21 25.94 29.36 -15.34
C GLY A 21 26.78 29.27 -16.62
N LEU A 22 26.43 28.36 -17.53
CA LEU A 22 27.13 28.19 -18.82
C LEU A 22 26.63 29.15 -19.90
N TRP A 23 25.34 29.52 -19.88
CA TRP A 23 24.71 30.36 -20.90
C TRP A 23 23.74 31.39 -20.29
N PRO A 24 24.26 32.50 -19.74
CA PRO A 24 23.45 33.49 -19.01
C PRO A 24 22.51 34.32 -19.91
N GLN A 25 22.71 34.33 -21.23
CA GLN A 25 21.88 35.11 -22.16
C GLN A 25 20.39 34.68 -22.17
N ALA A 26 20.09 33.45 -21.72
CA ALA A 26 18.72 32.92 -21.60
C ALA A 26 18.25 32.81 -20.14
N GLU A 27 18.73 33.69 -19.26
CA GLU A 27 18.48 33.67 -17.81
C GLU A 27 17.00 33.44 -17.42
N GLY A 28 16.07 34.19 -18.03
CA GLY A 28 14.65 34.05 -17.70
C GLY A 28 14.08 32.65 -17.95
N VAL A 29 14.53 31.98 -19.01
CA VAL A 29 14.11 30.61 -19.34
C VAL A 29 14.64 29.62 -18.31
N TRP A 30 15.91 29.76 -17.92
CA TRP A 30 16.53 28.86 -16.95
C TRP A 30 15.94 29.00 -15.55
N TRP A 31 15.70 30.22 -15.08
CA TRP A 31 15.02 30.44 -13.80
C TRP A 31 13.60 29.90 -13.78
N MET A 32 12.85 30.11 -14.86
CA MET A 32 11.50 29.56 -14.98
C MET A 32 11.52 28.03 -14.96
N ALA A 33 12.44 27.40 -15.71
CA ALA A 33 12.60 25.96 -15.73
C ALA A 33 13.03 25.40 -14.36
N ALA A 34 14.03 26.00 -13.72
CA ALA A 34 14.50 25.60 -12.40
C ALA A 34 13.41 25.75 -11.33
N GLY A 35 12.70 26.89 -11.33
CA GLY A 35 11.61 27.17 -10.41
C GLY A 35 10.43 26.20 -10.57
N LEU A 36 9.99 25.97 -11.81
CA LEU A 36 8.89 25.04 -12.10
C LEU A 36 9.24 23.60 -11.69
N ASN A 37 10.41 23.11 -12.09
CA ASN A 37 10.85 21.76 -11.73
C ASN A 37 11.10 21.61 -10.22
N GLY A 38 11.66 22.64 -9.57
CA GLY A 38 11.83 22.68 -8.12
C GLY A 38 10.49 22.62 -7.39
N LEU A 39 9.50 23.39 -7.83
CA LEU A 39 8.15 23.35 -7.28
C LEU A 39 7.49 21.97 -7.47
N LEU A 40 7.58 21.39 -8.66
CA LEU A 40 7.03 20.05 -8.94
C LEU A 40 7.74 18.96 -8.11
N CYS A 41 9.05 19.07 -7.92
CA CYS A 41 9.80 18.19 -7.01
C CYS A 41 9.27 18.30 -5.58
N PHE A 42 9.09 19.53 -5.08
CA PHE A 42 8.57 19.76 -3.73
C PHE A 42 7.15 19.22 -3.56
N VAL A 43 6.25 19.48 -4.51
CA VAL A 43 4.87 18.96 -4.49
C VAL A 43 4.86 17.43 -4.51
N ASN A 44 5.73 16.80 -5.31
CA ASN A 44 5.85 15.34 -5.35
C ASN A 44 6.35 14.73 -4.03
N LEU A 45 7.13 15.48 -3.25
CA LEU A 45 7.61 15.06 -1.93
C LEU A 45 6.55 15.19 -0.82
N VAL A 46 5.50 15.97 -1.01
CA VAL A 46 4.39 16.05 -0.04
C VAL A 46 3.67 14.70 -0.01
N PRO A 47 3.54 14.03 1.16
CA PRO A 47 2.90 12.72 1.25
C PRO A 47 1.38 12.85 1.14
N PHE A 48 0.87 12.67 -0.07
CA PHE A 48 -0.55 12.73 -0.38
C PHE A 48 -1.01 11.44 -1.04
N ALA A 49 -2.19 10.96 -0.67
CA ALA A 49 -2.85 9.84 -1.30
C ALA A 49 -4.33 10.17 -1.48
N SER A 50 -4.86 9.93 -2.68
CA SER A 50 -6.27 10.12 -3.00
C SER A 50 -6.79 8.92 -3.78
N ARG A 51 -8.04 8.52 -3.48
CA ARG A 51 -8.76 7.45 -4.18
C ARG A 51 -9.70 8.12 -5.18
N ILE A 52 -9.48 7.89 -6.48
CA ILE A 52 -10.36 8.36 -7.55
C ILE A 52 -10.98 7.12 -8.19
N GLY A 53 -12.22 6.82 -7.79
CA GLY A 53 -12.89 5.57 -8.18
C GLY A 53 -12.13 4.34 -7.69
N LYS A 54 -11.76 3.44 -8.61
CA LYS A 54 -10.99 2.21 -8.31
C LYS A 54 -9.47 2.44 -8.28
N PHE A 55 -8.99 3.62 -8.65
CA PHE A 55 -7.56 3.92 -8.69
C PHE A 55 -7.13 4.69 -7.43
N THR A 56 -6.01 4.26 -6.83
CA THR A 56 -5.37 5.00 -5.74
C THR A 56 -4.18 5.76 -6.30
N LEU A 57 -4.30 7.07 -6.42
CA LEU A 57 -3.18 7.95 -6.74
C LEU A 57 -2.38 8.21 -5.46
N ARG A 58 -1.07 8.00 -5.53
CA ARG A 58 -0.15 8.21 -4.41
C ARG A 58 1.00 9.07 -4.90
N SER A 59 1.32 10.14 -4.17
CA SER A 59 2.52 10.91 -4.44
C SER A 59 3.78 10.09 -4.15
N ASP A 60 4.90 10.51 -4.72
CA ASP A 60 6.21 9.92 -4.45
C ASP A 60 6.56 10.03 -2.95
N GLY A 61 6.24 11.16 -2.33
CA GLY A 61 6.40 11.38 -0.88
C GLY A 61 5.65 10.35 -0.04
N ALA A 62 4.42 9.98 -0.43
CA ALA A 62 3.65 8.96 0.29
C ALA A 62 4.31 7.58 0.16
N GLN A 63 4.97 7.29 -0.96
CA GLN A 63 5.69 6.05 -1.17
C GLN A 63 7.01 6.01 -0.38
N ILE A 64 7.77 7.10 -0.36
CA ILE A 64 8.99 7.25 0.44
C ILE A 64 8.65 7.10 1.93
N LEU A 65 7.61 7.80 2.41
CA LEU A 65 7.19 7.72 3.80
C LEU A 65 6.76 6.29 4.18
N ARG A 66 6.09 5.56 3.28
CA ARG A 66 5.76 4.15 3.50
C ARG A 66 7.00 3.27 3.60
N LEU A 67 7.97 3.46 2.71
CA LEU A 67 9.25 2.74 2.75
C LEU A 67 9.97 2.98 4.08
N LEU A 68 10.06 4.23 4.51
CA LEU A 68 10.70 4.62 5.78
C LEU A 68 9.94 4.10 7.01
N ARG A 69 8.61 4.01 6.96
CA ARG A 69 7.80 3.57 8.11
C ARG A 69 7.70 2.06 8.28
N ARG A 70 7.74 1.28 7.19
CA ARG A 70 7.43 -0.15 7.22
C ARG A 70 8.62 -1.06 7.02
N ASP A 71 9.83 -0.52 6.84
CA ASP A 71 11.09 -1.24 6.54
C ASP A 71 11.03 -2.19 5.32
N SER A 72 9.86 -2.30 4.69
CA SER A 72 9.58 -3.12 3.53
C SER A 72 8.38 -2.53 2.77
N LEU A 73 8.48 -2.55 1.45
CA LEU A 73 7.33 -2.35 0.59
C LEU A 73 6.57 -3.65 0.64
N GLY A 74 5.50 -3.70 1.45
CA GLY A 74 4.55 -4.80 1.38
C GLY A 74 4.18 -5.08 -0.09
N LEU A 75 4.00 -6.35 -0.43
CA LEU A 75 3.70 -6.75 -1.81
C LEU A 75 2.48 -5.97 -2.34
N PRO A 76 2.44 -5.56 -3.61
CA PRO A 76 1.24 -4.94 -4.17
C PRO A 76 0.02 -5.85 -3.99
N ALA A 77 -1.16 -5.29 -3.67
CA ALA A 77 -2.39 -6.06 -3.47
C ALA A 77 -2.70 -7.07 -4.61
N PRO A 78 -2.56 -6.73 -5.91
CA PRO A 78 -2.77 -7.72 -6.98
C PRO A 78 -1.83 -8.92 -6.91
N LEU A 79 -0.58 -8.71 -6.46
CA LEU A 79 0.39 -9.77 -6.29
C LEU A 79 0.07 -10.62 -5.06
N GLN A 80 -0.36 -10.02 -3.95
CA GLN A 80 -0.83 -10.76 -2.77
C GLN A 80 -2.03 -11.65 -3.12
N ILE A 81 -3.03 -11.10 -3.83
CA ILE A 81 -4.21 -11.86 -4.29
C ILE A 81 -3.77 -13.05 -5.15
N ARG A 82 -2.88 -12.82 -6.13
CA ARG A 82 -2.36 -13.89 -6.99
C ARG A 82 -1.65 -14.96 -6.17
N ILE A 83 -0.77 -14.58 -5.24
CA ILE A 83 -0.05 -15.53 -4.39
C ILE A 83 -1.02 -16.37 -3.55
N THR A 84 -2.03 -15.75 -2.95
CA THR A 84 -3.05 -16.48 -2.16
C THR A 84 -3.82 -17.47 -3.04
N GLN A 85 -4.19 -17.08 -4.26
CA GLN A 85 -4.91 -17.95 -5.20
C GLN A 85 -4.04 -19.10 -5.75
N GLU A 86 -2.80 -18.83 -6.12
CA GLU A 86 -1.90 -19.81 -6.75
C GLU A 86 -1.27 -20.76 -5.73
N LEU A 87 -0.91 -20.26 -4.54
CA LEU A 87 -0.24 -21.06 -3.51
C LEU A 87 -1.21 -21.66 -2.47
N GLY A 88 -2.47 -21.21 -2.41
CA GLY A 88 -3.45 -21.72 -1.44
C GLY A 88 -3.59 -23.24 -1.48
N GLY A 89 -3.77 -23.80 -2.68
CA GLY A 89 -3.85 -25.25 -2.86
C GLY A 89 -2.55 -26.00 -2.54
N LEU A 90 -1.39 -25.35 -2.68
CA LEU A 90 -0.10 -25.94 -2.29
C LEU A 90 0.00 -26.07 -0.77
N TRP A 91 -0.34 -25.01 -0.02
CA TRP A 91 -0.31 -25.02 1.44
C TRP A 91 -1.29 -26.03 2.02
N GLU A 92 -2.48 -26.13 1.42
CA GLU A 92 -3.46 -27.14 1.77
C GLU A 92 -2.93 -28.56 1.50
N ALA A 93 -2.34 -28.80 0.33
CA ALA A 93 -1.82 -30.12 -0.06
C ALA A 93 -0.70 -30.64 0.87
N ILE A 94 0.12 -29.75 1.43
CA ILE A 94 1.17 -30.12 2.40
C ILE A 94 0.69 -30.10 3.86
N GLY A 95 -0.57 -29.71 4.10
CA GLY A 95 -1.16 -29.63 5.44
C GLY A 95 -0.68 -28.45 6.29
N ASP A 96 -0.10 -27.41 5.69
CA ASP A 96 0.37 -26.23 6.43
C ASP A 96 -0.78 -25.23 6.62
N THR A 97 -1.65 -25.53 7.59
CA THR A 97 -2.82 -24.70 7.90
C THR A 97 -2.45 -23.32 8.47
N VAL A 98 -1.27 -23.18 9.07
CA VAL A 98 -0.79 -21.90 9.62
C VAL A 98 -0.40 -20.97 8.48
N ALA A 99 0.42 -21.45 7.53
CA ALA A 99 0.76 -20.67 6.33
C ALA A 99 -0.50 -20.34 5.53
N LEU A 100 -1.39 -21.32 5.32
CA LEU A 100 -2.66 -21.10 4.62
C LEU A 100 -3.49 -20.00 5.29
N GLY A 101 -3.69 -20.05 6.61
CA GLY A 101 -4.42 -19.03 7.36
C GLY A 101 -3.79 -17.64 7.24
N ALA A 102 -2.47 -17.54 7.30
CA ALA A 102 -1.75 -16.29 7.09
C ALA A 102 -1.96 -15.72 5.67
N PHE A 103 -1.83 -16.55 4.63
CA PHE A 103 -2.02 -16.13 3.24
C PHE A 103 -3.47 -15.77 2.90
N LEU A 104 -4.45 -16.48 3.47
CA LEU A 104 -5.87 -16.12 3.32
C LEU A 104 -6.16 -14.75 3.94
N ARG A 105 -5.64 -14.46 5.15
CA ARG A 105 -5.81 -13.16 5.80
C ARG A 105 -5.08 -12.03 5.06
N MET A 106 -3.87 -12.27 4.55
CA MET A 106 -3.19 -11.31 3.68
C MET A 106 -3.98 -11.06 2.39
N GLY A 107 -4.51 -12.11 1.77
CA GLY A 107 -5.38 -12.00 0.60
C GLY A 107 -6.64 -11.19 0.89
N ALA A 108 -7.26 -11.40 2.06
CA ALA A 108 -8.44 -10.65 2.50
C ALA A 108 -8.12 -9.16 2.64
N LEU A 109 -7.00 -8.80 3.28
CA LEU A 109 -6.54 -7.42 3.36
C LEU A 109 -6.25 -6.80 1.98
N ALA A 110 -5.71 -7.60 1.05
CA ALA A 110 -5.44 -7.14 -0.31
C ALA A 110 -6.73 -6.88 -1.11
N TRP A 111 -7.76 -7.73 -0.99
CA TRP A 111 -9.07 -7.48 -1.58
C TRP A 111 -9.77 -6.26 -0.98
N MET A 112 -9.66 -6.07 0.34
CA MET A 112 -10.12 -4.87 1.03
C MET A 112 -9.40 -3.61 0.50
N GLU A 113 -8.08 -3.64 0.31
CA GLU A 113 -7.32 -2.50 -0.22
C GLU A 113 -7.83 -2.05 -1.60
N ILE A 114 -8.24 -2.99 -2.46
CA ILE A 114 -8.81 -2.68 -3.79
C ILE A 114 -10.33 -2.47 -3.79
N GLY A 115 -10.97 -2.55 -2.62
CA GLY A 115 -12.39 -2.21 -2.42
C GLY A 115 -13.38 -3.29 -2.86
N VAL A 116 -12.96 -4.55 -2.93
CA VAL A 116 -13.85 -5.69 -3.23
C VAL A 116 -14.13 -6.43 -1.92
N ILE A 117 -15.08 -5.91 -1.15
CA ILE A 117 -15.30 -6.33 0.24
C ILE A 117 -15.84 -7.76 0.35
N ASP A 118 -16.73 -8.18 -0.54
CA ASP A 118 -17.30 -9.53 -0.51
C ASP A 118 -16.22 -10.62 -0.58
N GLN A 119 -15.20 -10.43 -1.43
CA GLN A 119 -14.05 -11.33 -1.55
C GLN A 119 -13.15 -11.30 -0.31
N ALA A 120 -13.01 -10.14 0.33
CA ALA A 120 -12.29 -10.02 1.59
C ALA A 120 -13.00 -10.79 2.71
N GLU A 121 -14.32 -10.66 2.81
CA GLU A 121 -15.14 -11.38 3.79
C GLU A 121 -15.09 -12.91 3.56
N GLU A 122 -15.17 -13.35 2.30
CA GLU A 122 -15.06 -14.76 1.93
C GLU A 122 -13.73 -15.38 2.38
N LEU A 123 -12.60 -14.75 2.05
CA LEU A 123 -11.28 -15.24 2.47
C LEU A 123 -11.08 -15.17 3.98
N CYS A 124 -11.64 -14.15 4.64
CA CYS A 124 -11.61 -14.04 6.10
C CYS A 124 -12.35 -15.24 6.73
N ALA A 125 -13.55 -15.56 6.24
CA ALA A 125 -14.32 -16.70 6.71
C ALA A 125 -13.60 -18.04 6.48
N GLN A 126 -12.96 -18.22 5.32
CA GLN A 126 -12.14 -19.40 5.05
C GLN A 126 -10.97 -19.52 6.04
N ALA A 127 -10.28 -18.41 6.33
CA ALA A 127 -9.17 -18.41 7.30
C ALA A 127 -9.63 -18.68 8.73
N GLU A 128 -10.86 -18.31 9.09
CA GLU A 128 -11.47 -18.56 10.40
C GLU A 128 -11.93 -20.02 10.58
N ALA A 129 -12.25 -20.71 9.48
CA ALA A 129 -12.62 -22.11 9.49
C ALA A 129 -11.42 -23.05 9.74
N LEU A 130 -10.19 -22.55 9.58
CA LEU A 130 -8.98 -23.33 9.82
C LEU A 130 -8.72 -23.53 11.33
N PRO A 131 -8.09 -24.64 11.73
CA PRO A 131 -7.72 -24.86 13.12
C PRO A 131 -6.68 -23.84 13.58
N ASN A 132 -7.06 -22.91 14.45
CA ASN A 132 -6.17 -21.91 15.05
C ASN A 132 -5.67 -22.36 16.42
N SER A 133 -4.36 -22.55 16.59
CA SER A 133 -3.76 -22.98 17.86
C SER A 133 -2.99 -21.89 18.61
N GLN A 134 -2.55 -20.83 17.94
CA GLN A 134 -1.62 -19.85 18.53
C GLN A 134 -2.33 -18.54 18.96
N PRO A 135 -2.05 -18.00 20.15
CA PRO A 135 -2.63 -16.74 20.62
C PRO A 135 -2.39 -15.55 19.67
N ALA A 136 -1.19 -15.42 19.12
CA ALA A 136 -0.85 -14.34 18.17
C ALA A 136 -1.72 -14.40 16.91
N ASP A 137 -2.08 -15.61 16.46
CA ASP A 137 -2.92 -15.81 15.28
C ASP A 137 -4.37 -15.38 15.53
N ARG A 138 -4.87 -15.57 16.77
CA ARG A 138 -6.20 -15.08 17.17
C ARG A 138 -6.26 -13.55 17.14
N ALA A 139 -5.28 -12.87 17.72
CA ALA A 139 -5.21 -11.41 17.68
C ALA A 139 -5.15 -10.88 16.23
N LEU A 140 -4.34 -11.51 15.37
CA LEU A 140 -4.28 -11.15 13.95
C LEU A 140 -5.61 -11.39 13.22
N ARG A 141 -6.26 -12.53 13.47
CA ARG A 141 -7.60 -12.86 12.94
C ARG A 141 -8.60 -11.76 13.33
N ASP A 142 -8.66 -11.42 14.60
CA ASP A 142 -9.64 -10.48 15.13
C ASP A 142 -9.38 -9.04 14.63
N LEU A 143 -8.10 -8.66 14.48
CA LEU A 143 -7.69 -7.42 13.82
C LEU A 143 -8.15 -7.37 12.34
N VAL A 144 -7.87 -8.42 11.56
CA VAL A 144 -8.24 -8.47 10.13
C VAL A 144 -9.75 -8.42 9.96
N ARG A 145 -10.50 -9.19 10.76
CA ARG A 145 -11.96 -9.16 10.79
C ARG A 145 -12.49 -7.78 11.13
N GLY A 146 -11.90 -7.10 12.12
CA GLY A 146 -12.27 -5.75 12.52
C GLY A 146 -12.04 -4.70 11.43
N LEU A 147 -10.94 -4.81 10.69
CA LEU A 147 -10.63 -3.94 9.56
C LEU A 147 -11.60 -4.13 8.38
N ILE A 148 -11.87 -5.38 8.01
CA ILE A 148 -12.80 -5.70 6.91
C ILE A 148 -14.22 -5.23 7.27
N ALA A 149 -14.68 -5.48 8.50
CA ALA A 149 -15.98 -5.02 8.95
C ALA A 149 -16.10 -3.49 8.94
N SER A 150 -15.03 -2.77 9.28
CA SER A 150 -14.99 -1.31 9.23
C SER A 150 -15.17 -0.79 7.80
N GLU A 151 -14.39 -1.33 6.85
CA GLU A 151 -14.50 -0.95 5.42
C GLU A 151 -15.85 -1.35 4.82
N ALA A 152 -16.48 -2.42 5.33
CA ALA A 152 -17.84 -2.85 4.97
C ALA A 152 -18.96 -1.97 5.57
N GLY A 153 -18.63 -0.99 6.43
CA GLY A 153 -19.62 -0.16 7.14
C GLY A 153 -20.31 -0.87 8.33
N LYS A 154 -19.83 -2.05 8.74
CA LYS A 154 -20.34 -2.85 9.86
C LYS A 154 -19.65 -2.44 11.17
N LEU A 155 -19.92 -1.20 11.61
CA LEU A 155 -19.18 -0.54 12.70
C LEU A 155 -19.23 -1.29 14.05
N GLU A 156 -20.38 -1.85 14.42
CA GLU A 156 -20.52 -2.62 15.67
C GLU A 156 -19.67 -3.89 15.66
N THR A 157 -19.72 -4.63 14.55
CA THR A 157 -18.90 -5.83 14.33
C THR A 157 -17.41 -5.49 14.35
N SER A 158 -17.02 -4.37 13.72
CA SER A 158 -15.64 -3.88 13.74
C SER A 158 -15.18 -3.57 15.16
N ALA A 159 -15.95 -2.80 15.92
CA ALA A 159 -15.59 -2.44 17.29
C ALA A 159 -15.42 -3.67 18.19
N GLN A 160 -16.33 -4.64 18.09
CA GLN A 160 -16.24 -5.88 18.85
C GLN A 160 -14.99 -6.70 18.47
N ALA A 161 -14.72 -6.85 17.17
CA ALA A 161 -13.56 -7.60 16.70
C ALA A 161 -12.24 -6.96 17.11
N LEU A 162 -12.13 -5.63 17.05
CA LEU A 162 -10.94 -4.91 17.48
C LEU A 162 -10.71 -5.04 18.99
N LYS A 163 -11.78 -5.03 19.79
CA LYS A 163 -11.70 -5.26 21.24
C LYS A 163 -11.20 -6.67 21.58
N GLU A 164 -11.54 -7.67 20.78
CA GLU A 164 -11.05 -9.05 20.95
C GLU A 164 -9.58 -9.21 20.53
N ALA A 165 -9.03 -8.26 19.76
CA ALA A 165 -7.64 -8.27 19.31
C ALA A 165 -6.64 -7.65 20.31
N GLU A 166 -7.13 -6.90 21.31
CA GLU A 166 -6.34 -6.30 22.40
C GLU A 166 -5.99 -7.31 23.51
#